data_AF-A4S3E7-F1
#
_entry.id   AF-A4S3E7-F1
#
_cell.length_a   1.000
_cell.length_b   1.000
_cell.length_c   1.000
_cell.angle_alpha   90.00
_cell.angle_beta   90.00
_cell.angle_gamma   90.00
#
_symmetry.space_group_name_H-M   'P 1'
#
loop_
_entity.id
_entity.type
_entity.pdbx_description
1 polymer ?
#
loop_
_entity_poly.entity_id
_entity_poly.type
_entity_poly.pdbx_seq_one_letter_code
_entity_poly.pdbx_strand_id
1 'polypeptide(L)'
;MPRGRAIELATRLARAGAKTRGVATSARARAGVGPAIEPTRAPVREIPEEAELTWDAGDAHPEPALDDVPARIVTKARAATYLASAFAFLGGVYGLATMVDKPSTTPFAPKTFPYNGLEVELGKK
;
A
#
# COMPACT_ATOMS: atom_id res chain seq x y z
N MET A 1 -54.88 -14.43 -28.27
CA MET A 1 -53.50 -14.58 -27.75
C MET A 1 -52.82 -13.21 -27.68
N PRO A 2 -52.68 -12.58 -26.50
CA PRO A 2 -52.04 -11.28 -26.35
C PRO A 2 -50.52 -11.45 -26.13
N ARG A 3 -49.76 -11.63 -27.22
CA ARG A 3 -48.29 -11.86 -27.14
C ARG A 3 -47.46 -10.58 -26.93
N GLY A 4 -48.03 -9.39 -27.14
CA GLY A 4 -47.29 -8.12 -27.05
C GLY A 4 -46.94 -7.68 -25.63
N ARG A 5 -47.88 -7.79 -24.68
CA ARG A 5 -47.68 -7.32 -23.29
C ARG A 5 -46.64 -8.12 -22.52
N ALA A 6 -46.53 -9.42 -22.79
CA ALA A 6 -45.55 -10.29 -22.11
C ALA A 6 -44.10 -9.95 -22.52
N ILE A 7 -43.89 -9.57 -23.79
CA ILE A 7 -42.56 -9.19 -24.30
C ILE A 7 -42.13 -7.85 -23.71
N GLU A 8 -43.04 -6.90 -23.57
CA GLU A 8 -42.76 -5.58 -22.98
C GLU A 8 -42.43 -5.68 -21.48
N LEU A 9 -43.16 -6.50 -20.74
CA LEU A 9 -42.88 -6.79 -19.32
C LEU A 9 -41.56 -7.54 -19.13
N ALA A 10 -41.26 -8.54 -19.96
CA ALA A 10 -39.99 -9.26 -19.93
C ALA A 10 -38.79 -8.33 -20.22
N THR A 11 -38.96 -7.39 -21.16
CA THR A 11 -37.94 -6.41 -21.52
C THR A 11 -37.70 -5.41 -20.38
N ARG A 12 -38.77 -4.96 -19.69
CA ARG A 12 -38.64 -4.12 -18.49
C ARG A 12 -38.00 -4.86 -17.32
N LEU A 13 -38.33 -6.13 -17.10
CA LEU A 13 -37.69 -6.95 -16.06
C LEU A 13 -36.21 -7.22 -16.36
N ALA A 14 -35.84 -7.48 -17.62
CA ALA A 14 -34.44 -7.63 -18.03
C ALA A 14 -33.65 -6.33 -17.81
N ARG A 15 -34.27 -5.16 -18.07
CA ARG A 15 -33.65 -3.85 -17.83
C ARG A 15 -33.55 -3.48 -16.35
N ALA A 16 -34.49 -3.96 -15.52
CA ALA A 16 -34.43 -3.79 -14.07
C ALA A 16 -33.41 -4.74 -13.42
N GLY A 17 -33.31 -5.99 -13.89
CA GLY A 17 -32.36 -7.00 -13.41
C GLY A 17 -30.90 -6.72 -13.80
N ALA A 18 -30.67 -5.93 -14.85
CA ALA A 18 -29.32 -5.54 -15.30
C ALA A 18 -28.65 -4.45 -14.43
N LYS A 19 -29.33 -3.90 -13.41
CA LYS A 19 -28.76 -2.87 -12.50
C LYS A 19 -28.07 -3.44 -11.25
N THR A 20 -27.93 -4.76 -11.13
CA THR A 20 -27.29 -5.40 -9.97
C THR A 20 -26.34 -6.50 -10.40
N ARG A 21 -25.13 -6.13 -10.87
CA ARG A 21 -23.95 -7.01 -10.93
C ARG A 21 -22.69 -6.21 -11.30
N GLY A 22 -22.33 -5.26 -10.44
CA GLY A 22 -20.96 -4.78 -10.33
C GLY A 22 -20.18 -5.68 -9.38
N VAL A 23 -20.00 -6.96 -9.70
CA VAL A 23 -19.01 -7.81 -9.03
C VAL A 23 -17.77 -7.81 -9.92
N ALA A 24 -16.99 -6.74 -9.80
CA ALA A 24 -15.62 -6.73 -10.29
C ALA A 24 -14.74 -7.28 -9.16
N THR A 25 -14.49 -8.58 -9.26
CA THR A 25 -13.38 -9.34 -8.69
C THR A 25 -12.19 -8.49 -8.23
N SER A 26 -12.17 -8.10 -6.95
CA SER A 26 -10.99 -7.55 -6.26
C SER A 26 -10.06 -8.71 -5.86
N ALA A 27 -9.52 -9.42 -6.85
CA ALA A 27 -8.55 -10.48 -6.60
C ALA A 27 -7.69 -10.72 -7.83
N ARG A 28 -6.65 -9.89 -8.01
CA ARG A 28 -5.35 -10.34 -8.53
C ARG A 28 -4.30 -9.27 -8.28
N ALA A 29 -3.47 -9.55 -7.28
CA ALA A 29 -2.09 -9.09 -7.10
C ALA A 29 -1.61 -8.01 -8.08
N ARG A 30 -1.73 -6.74 -7.69
CA ARG A 30 -0.79 -5.71 -8.14
C ARG A 30 0.00 -5.25 -6.94
N ALA A 31 1.30 -5.49 -7.00
CA ALA A 31 2.28 -5.09 -5.99
C ALA A 31 2.32 -3.56 -5.89
N GLY A 32 1.45 -2.97 -5.06
CA GLY A 32 1.48 -1.55 -4.69
C GLY A 32 1.04 -0.55 -5.75
N VAL A 33 0.61 -0.99 -6.94
CA VAL A 33 0.09 -0.09 -7.98
C VAL A 33 -1.42 -0.32 -8.07
N GLY A 34 -2.18 0.72 -7.73
CA GLY A 34 -3.65 0.71 -7.78
C GLY A 34 -4.22 0.31 -9.15
N PRO A 35 -5.56 0.22 -9.27
CA PRO A 35 -6.19 0.01 -10.57
C PRO A 35 -5.72 1.09 -11.56
N ALA A 36 -5.67 0.74 -12.85
CA ALA A 36 -5.40 1.73 -13.89
C ALA A 36 -6.48 2.80 -13.81
N ILE A 37 -6.09 4.03 -13.46
CA ILE A 37 -6.99 5.17 -13.38
C ILE A 37 -7.43 5.48 -14.81
N GLU A 38 -8.74 5.48 -15.05
CA GLU A 38 -9.28 5.92 -16.34
C GLU A 38 -8.87 7.39 -16.57
N PRO A 39 -8.38 7.78 -17.74
CA PRO A 39 -7.94 9.15 -17.97
C PRO A 39 -9.13 10.10 -17.78
N THR A 40 -9.10 10.86 -16.68
CA THR A 40 -10.10 11.88 -16.37
C THR A 40 -10.20 12.87 -17.53
N ARG A 41 -11.42 13.09 -18.02
CA ARG A 41 -11.69 14.05 -19.09
C ARG A 41 -11.16 15.43 -18.68
N ALA A 42 -10.33 16.02 -19.54
CA ALA A 42 -9.77 17.34 -19.30
C ALA A 42 -10.89 18.37 -19.01
N PRO A 43 -10.70 19.28 -18.04
CA PRO A 43 -11.68 20.28 -17.70
C PRO A 43 -11.96 21.19 -18.89
N VAL A 44 -13.25 21.40 -19.18
CA VAL A 44 -13.71 22.21 -20.31
C VAL A 44 -13.79 23.70 -19.92
N ARG A 45 -13.65 24.02 -18.63
CA ARG A 45 -13.72 25.36 -18.05
C ARG A 45 -12.61 25.52 -17.01
N GLU A 46 -12.16 26.75 -16.78
CA GLU A 46 -11.28 27.09 -15.67
C GLU A 46 -11.85 26.55 -14.36
N ILE A 47 -11.04 25.72 -13.70
CA ILE A 47 -11.36 25.15 -12.40
C ILE A 47 -11.10 26.24 -11.36
N PRO A 48 -12.01 26.46 -10.39
CA PRO A 48 -11.77 27.36 -9.26
C PRO A 48 -10.47 26.96 -8.52
N GLU A 49 -9.66 27.93 -8.12
CA GLU A 49 -8.39 27.69 -7.41
C GLU A 49 -8.58 26.80 -6.18
N GLU A 50 -9.68 26.95 -5.46
CA GLU A 50 -10.04 26.14 -4.29
C GLU A 50 -10.36 24.67 -4.57
N ALA A 51 -10.54 24.26 -5.84
CA ALA A 51 -10.75 22.85 -6.17
C ALA A 51 -9.45 22.02 -6.09
N GLU A 52 -8.27 22.66 -6.11
CA GLU A 52 -6.99 21.97 -5.89
C GLU A 52 -6.82 21.45 -4.45
N LEU A 53 -7.56 22.06 -3.51
CA LEU A 53 -7.60 21.67 -2.09
C LEU A 53 -8.53 20.47 -1.85
N THR A 54 -9.19 19.95 -2.88
CA THR A 54 -9.98 18.73 -2.80
C THR A 54 -9.24 17.66 -3.61
N TRP A 55 -8.72 16.63 -2.94
CA TRP A 55 -8.21 15.44 -3.61
C TRP A 55 -9.40 14.63 -4.13
N ASP A 56 -9.95 15.06 -5.25
CA ASP A 56 -10.98 14.33 -5.96
C ASP A 56 -10.32 13.26 -6.84
N ALA A 57 -10.39 12.01 -6.39
CA ALA A 57 -9.99 10.85 -7.20
C ALA A 57 -10.99 10.56 -8.35
N GLY A 58 -12.02 11.40 -8.52
CA GLY A 58 -13.09 11.24 -9.50
C GLY A 58 -14.12 10.20 -9.08
N ASP A 59 -14.17 9.84 -7.79
CA ASP A 59 -15.14 8.91 -7.24
C ASP A 59 -16.33 9.62 -6.59
N ALA A 60 -17.37 8.86 -6.22
CA ALA A 60 -18.56 9.43 -5.57
C ALA A 60 -18.32 9.82 -4.09
N HIS A 61 -17.10 9.67 -3.58
CA HIS A 61 -16.74 9.80 -2.17
C HIS A 61 -15.47 10.64 -2.04
N PRO A 62 -15.52 11.94 -2.36
CA PRO A 62 -14.34 12.80 -2.34
C PRO A 62 -13.69 12.73 -0.96
N GLU A 63 -12.44 12.26 -0.93
CA GLU A 63 -11.69 12.20 0.31
C GLU A 63 -11.30 13.62 0.73
N PRO A 64 -11.42 13.97 2.03
CA PRO A 64 -10.84 15.21 2.51
C PRO A 64 -9.35 15.22 2.19
N ALA A 65 -8.83 16.36 1.72
CA ALA A 65 -7.39 16.49 1.46
C ALA A 65 -6.59 16.13 2.71
N LEU A 66 -5.34 15.70 2.51
CA LEU A 66 -4.46 15.26 3.61
C LEU A 66 -4.25 16.33 4.69
N ASP A 67 -4.59 17.59 4.40
CA ASP A 67 -4.56 18.72 5.32
C ASP A 67 -5.78 18.78 6.26
N ASP A 68 -6.92 18.20 5.88
CA ASP A 68 -8.08 18.02 6.76
C ASP A 68 -7.92 16.70 7.54
N VAL A 69 -6.82 16.63 8.28
CA VAL A 69 -6.57 15.57 9.25
C VAL A 69 -7.59 15.74 10.38
N PRO A 70 -8.45 14.74 10.67
CA PRO A 70 -9.36 14.82 11.80
C PRO A 70 -8.59 15.28 13.04
N ALA A 71 -9.11 16.30 13.72
CA ALA A 71 -8.44 17.04 14.79
C ALA A 71 -7.86 16.17 15.93
N ARG A 72 -8.19 14.87 15.96
CA ARG A 72 -7.73 13.88 16.95
C ARG A 72 -7.38 12.51 16.37
N ILE A 73 -6.75 12.41 15.19
CA ILE A 73 -6.25 11.10 14.72
C ILE A 73 -5.28 10.47 15.73
N VAL A 74 -4.24 11.20 16.14
CA VAL A 74 -3.27 10.76 17.16
C VAL A 74 -2.69 12.00 17.85
N THR A 75 -2.63 12.04 19.18
CA THR A 75 -1.95 13.13 19.91
C THR A 75 -0.44 13.04 19.73
N LYS A 76 0.29 14.18 19.78
CA LYS A 76 1.77 14.20 19.62
C LYS A 76 2.47 13.18 20.52
N ALA A 77 2.02 13.06 21.78
CA ALA A 77 2.55 12.08 22.72
C ALA A 77 2.29 10.63 22.28
N ARG A 78 1.07 10.33 21.81
CA ARG A 78 0.70 8.98 21.36
C ARG A 78 1.44 8.58 20.07
N ALA A 79 1.70 9.54 19.18
CA ALA A 79 2.53 9.32 18.00
C ALA A 79 3.98 9.00 18.40
N ALA A 80 4.54 9.74 19.36
CA ALA A 80 5.87 9.46 19.90
C ALA A 80 5.95 8.08 20.56
N THR A 81 4.92 7.68 21.32
CA THR A 81 4.83 6.34 21.90
C THR A 81 4.82 5.25 20.82
N TYR A 82 4.05 5.43 19.74
CA TYR A 82 4.03 4.46 18.64
C TYR A 82 5.39 4.34 17.98
N LEU A 83 6.05 5.46 17.68
CA LEU A 83 7.38 5.45 17.08
C LEU A 83 8.42 4.77 18.00
N ALA A 84 8.43 5.13 19.28
CA ALA A 84 9.33 4.52 20.26
C ALA A 84 9.07 3.01 20.42
N SER A 85 7.79 2.59 20.45
CA SER A 85 7.43 1.18 20.55
C SER A 85 7.85 0.38 19.32
N ALA A 86 7.76 0.95 18.12
CA ALA A 86 8.20 0.32 16.89
C ALA A 86 9.72 0.09 16.90
N PHE A 87 10.51 1.11 17.27
CA PHE A 87 11.96 0.95 17.37
C PHE A 87 12.38 -0.05 18.45
N ALA A 88 11.71 -0.03 19.61
CA ALA A 88 11.96 -1.00 20.67
C ALA A 88 11.67 -2.43 20.21
N PHE A 89 10.57 -2.64 19.47
CA PHE A 89 10.22 -3.94 18.93
C PHE A 89 11.23 -4.42 17.87
N LEU A 90 11.58 -3.57 16.90
CA LEU A 90 12.58 -3.92 15.89
C LEU A 90 13.95 -4.24 16.52
N GLY A 91 14.40 -3.39 17.45
CA GLY A 91 15.64 -3.61 18.18
C GLY A 91 15.62 -4.89 19.02
N GLY A 92 14.49 -5.19 19.67
CA GLY A 92 14.29 -6.42 20.44
C GLY A 92 14.31 -7.67 19.58
N VAL A 93 13.60 -7.69 18.45
CA VAL A 93 13.61 -8.81 17.50
C VAL A 93 15.01 -9.02 16.93
N TYR A 94 15.70 -7.95 16.54
CA TYR A 94 17.08 -8.03 16.04
C TYR A 94 18.04 -8.58 17.11
N GLY A 95 17.97 -8.08 18.35
CA GLY A 95 18.81 -8.55 19.44
C GLY A 95 18.54 -10.02 19.80
N LEU A 96 17.29 -10.45 19.80
CA LEU A 96 16.95 -11.87 19.98
C LEU A 96 17.48 -12.72 18.82
N ALA A 97 17.37 -12.23 17.59
CA ALA A 97 17.87 -12.93 16.42
C ALA A 97 19.38 -13.15 16.51
N THR A 98 20.17 -12.15 16.93
CA THR A 98 21.63 -12.31 17.09
C THR A 98 22.01 -13.26 18.22
N MET A 99 21.22 -13.33 19.30
CA MET A 99 21.47 -14.28 20.39
C MET A 99 21.13 -15.73 20.02
N VAL A 100 20.14 -15.94 19.15
CA VAL A 100 19.68 -17.27 18.71
C VAL A 100 20.29 -17.66 17.35
N ASP A 101 21.16 -16.81 16.79
CA ASP A 101 21.71 -16.97 15.44
C ASP A 101 22.60 -18.22 15.33
N LYS A 102 22.03 -19.29 14.78
CA LYS A 102 22.75 -20.54 14.47
C LYS A 102 23.96 -20.35 13.50
N PRO A 103 23.91 -19.48 12.48
CA PRO A 103 25.06 -19.10 11.63
C PRO A 103 26.31 -18.60 12.38
N SER A 104 26.14 -17.94 13.53
CA SER A 104 27.26 -17.44 14.33
C SER A 104 28.20 -18.55 14.85
N THR A 105 27.68 -19.77 15.01
CA THR A 105 28.47 -20.96 15.35
C THR A 105 28.86 -21.67 14.06
N THR A 106 29.72 -21.04 13.26
CA THR A 106 30.29 -21.69 12.08
C THR A 106 31.18 -22.84 12.55
N PRO A 107 30.92 -24.11 12.17
CA PRO A 107 31.69 -25.25 12.66
C PRO A 107 33.07 -25.38 11.97
N PHE A 108 33.53 -24.32 11.31
CA PHE A 108 34.77 -24.29 10.54
C PHE A 108 35.70 -23.23 11.11
N ALA A 109 36.98 -23.57 11.20
CA ALA A 109 38.00 -22.62 11.61
C ALA A 109 38.09 -21.47 10.59
N PRO A 110 38.37 -20.23 11.05
CA PRO A 110 38.66 -19.12 10.16
C PRO A 110 39.80 -19.47 9.19
N LYS A 111 39.76 -18.91 7.97
CA LYS A 111 40.83 -19.11 6.99
C LYS A 111 42.15 -18.56 7.52
N THR A 112 43.14 -19.42 7.66
CA THR A 112 44.52 -19.05 7.95
C THR A 112 45.27 -18.78 6.66
N PHE A 113 45.93 -17.63 6.57
CA PHE A 113 46.74 -17.27 5.40
C PHE A 113 48.24 -17.34 5.74
N PRO A 114 49.09 -17.80 4.80
CA PRO A 114 50.54 -17.71 4.95
C PRO A 114 51.02 -16.24 4.97
N TYR A 115 52.30 -16.02 5.26
CA TYR A 115 52.93 -14.68 5.25
C TYR A 115 52.26 -13.69 6.22
N ASN A 116 52.10 -14.08 7.48
CA ASN A 116 51.51 -13.26 8.54
C ASN A 116 50.16 -12.62 8.16
N GLY A 117 49.23 -13.41 7.59
CA GLY A 117 47.92 -12.88 7.21
C GLY A 117 47.93 -11.97 5.97
N LEU A 118 48.97 -12.06 5.13
CA LEU A 118 49.12 -11.27 3.89
C LEU A 118 49.16 -9.76 4.14
N GLU A 119 49.55 -9.29 5.32
CA GLU A 119 49.49 -7.86 5.69
C GLU A 119 50.21 -6.95 4.68
N VAL A 120 51.40 -7.37 4.22
CA VAL A 120 52.20 -6.66 3.22
C VAL A 120 51.48 -6.63 1.85
N GLU A 121 50.88 -7.74 1.42
CA GLU A 121 50.15 -7.81 0.15
C GLU A 121 48.82 -7.04 0.19
N LEU A 122 48.23 -6.92 1.38
CA LEU A 122 47.01 -6.16 1.62
C LEU A 122 47.29 -4.66 1.86
N GLY A 123 48.55 -4.23 1.79
CA GLY A 123 48.95 -2.83 1.94
C GLY A 123 48.84 -2.29 3.36
N LYS A 124 48.74 -3.16 4.37
CA LYS A 124 48.84 -2.78 5.78
C LYS A 124 50.32 -2.63 6.11
N LYS A 125 50.73 -1.41 6.45
CA LYS A 125 52.08 -1.08 6.92
C LYS A 125 52.15 -1.12 8.44
#